data_AF-A0A426GAM4-F1
#
_entry.id   AF-A0A426GAM4-F1
#
_cell.length_a   1.000
_cell.length_b   1.000
_cell.length_c   1.000
_cell.angle_alpha   90.00
_cell.angle_beta   90.00
_cell.angle_gamma   90.00
#
_symmetry.space_group_name_H-M   'P 1'
#
loop_
_entity.id
_entity.type
_entity.pdbx_description
1 polymer ?
#
loop_
_entity_poly.entity_id
_entity_poly.type
_entity_poly.pdbx_seq_one_letter_code
_entity_poly.pdbx_strand_id
1 'polypeptide(L)'
;MDAKLRYKAKKIKIVFFDIDDTLRVKNTGYIPESIQQVFKSLKEKGILTGIASGRTPYGLVPEIKALKPDFFAMINGSYVEDAKGQVVYHQPMPQNLVESVLNWAKEIGIEYGMLGSQKGTLSARTDRISQVIDLIYEGLETNPTFYKENDIYQLLTFEKDGHEVELPEELQAELRSVRWDAISSDIVLKGSSKATGVAKVVEKLGLKPENVLVFGDGLNDIELFDYAGISIAMGHSHLELQKHADYITKKVEEDGIFDALEKLGMVEKEKYFPQLDLENVTGPVAHIKTNHGKLTVKLFPEIAPKTVANFVALSKDGYYDGIIFHRIIKDFMIQGGDPTGTGMGGESIYGTAFEDEFSMEAFNLRGALSMANAGPNTNGSQFFIVQNQNFPYNAKELERGGWPKEIAATYVETGGTPHLDQRHTVFGHLANEASFAVLDAIAEVDTDSADRPHEDVVIETIEIED
;
A
#
# COMPACT_ATOMS: atom_id res chain seq x y z
N MET A 1 -9.81 -15.93 0.81
CA MET A 1 -10.74 -15.41 1.82
C MET A 1 -12.18 -15.82 1.48
N ASP A 2 -12.90 -16.45 2.41
CA ASP A 2 -14.23 -17.01 2.13
C ASP A 2 -15.34 -15.95 2.07
N ALA A 3 -16.55 -16.36 1.66
CA ALA A 3 -17.69 -15.47 1.53
C ALA A 3 -18.27 -15.02 2.89
N LYS A 4 -18.14 -15.84 3.93
CA LYS A 4 -18.64 -15.56 5.28
C LYS A 4 -17.85 -14.40 5.90
N LEU A 5 -16.53 -14.41 5.75
CA LEU A 5 -15.66 -13.35 6.26
C LEU A 5 -15.93 -12.01 5.55
N ARG A 6 -16.08 -12.05 4.22
CA ARG A 6 -16.49 -10.87 3.42
C ARG A 6 -17.85 -10.32 3.84
N TYR A 7 -18.79 -11.17 4.22
CA TYR A 7 -20.08 -10.72 4.75
C TYR A 7 -19.95 -10.07 6.14
N LYS A 8 -19.16 -10.67 7.05
CA LYS A 8 -18.85 -10.07 8.36
C LYS A 8 -18.23 -8.67 8.19
N ALA A 9 -17.31 -8.51 7.24
CA ALA A 9 -16.59 -7.26 7.02
C ALA A 9 -17.48 -6.05 6.70
N LYS A 10 -18.68 -6.26 6.14
CA LYS A 10 -19.68 -5.20 5.90
C LYS A 10 -20.17 -4.52 7.19
N LYS A 11 -20.02 -5.18 8.34
CA LYS A 11 -20.40 -4.64 9.66
C LYS A 11 -19.29 -3.83 10.31
N ILE A 12 -18.05 -3.89 9.80
CA ILE A 12 -16.90 -3.25 10.44
C ILE A 12 -17.05 -1.73 10.42
N LYS A 13 -16.76 -1.13 11.56
CA LYS A 13 -16.78 0.33 11.81
C LYS A 13 -15.47 0.86 12.35
N ILE A 14 -14.62 -0.02 12.88
CA ILE A 14 -13.30 0.34 13.37
C ILE A 14 -12.30 -0.80 13.13
N VAL A 15 -11.08 -0.44 12.74
CA VAL A 15 -9.95 -1.38 12.60
C VAL A 15 -8.88 -1.00 13.60
N PHE A 16 -8.45 -1.95 14.43
CA PHE A 16 -7.28 -1.79 15.30
C PHE A 16 -6.07 -2.54 14.75
N PHE A 17 -4.91 -1.93 14.90
CA PHE A 17 -3.64 -2.50 14.47
C PHE A 17 -2.68 -2.57 15.66
N ASP A 18 -2.01 -3.71 15.84
CA ASP A 18 -0.74 -3.70 16.56
C ASP A 18 0.33 -2.95 15.77
N ILE A 19 1.41 -2.56 16.44
CA ILE A 19 2.52 -1.81 15.85
C ILE A 19 3.63 -2.75 15.38
N ASP A 20 4.32 -3.35 16.35
CA ASP A 20 5.55 -4.11 16.11
C ASP A 20 5.20 -5.39 15.37
N ASP A 21 5.92 -5.67 14.29
CA ASP A 21 5.73 -6.85 13.44
C ASP A 21 4.30 -6.97 12.83
N THR A 22 3.49 -5.90 12.94
CA THR A 22 2.17 -5.78 12.30
C THR A 22 2.09 -4.59 11.35
N LEU A 23 2.28 -3.35 11.82
CA LEU A 23 2.42 -2.17 10.97
C LEU A 23 3.86 -1.90 10.58
N ARG A 24 4.80 -2.26 11.46
CA ARG A 24 6.22 -1.90 11.39
C ARG A 24 7.07 -3.09 11.77
N VAL A 25 7.99 -3.52 10.91
CA VAL A 25 8.97 -4.56 11.26
C VAL A 25 9.81 -4.06 12.44
N LYS A 26 9.78 -4.78 13.57
CA LYS A 26 10.33 -4.32 14.85
C LYS A 26 11.81 -3.94 14.73
N ASN A 27 12.59 -4.80 14.09
CA ASN A 27 14.05 -4.72 14.02
C ASN A 27 14.59 -3.72 13.00
N THR A 28 13.94 -3.58 11.85
CA THR A 28 14.41 -2.71 10.76
C THR A 28 13.71 -1.36 10.77
N GLY A 29 12.55 -1.28 11.41
CA GLY A 29 11.65 -0.14 11.35
C GLY A 29 10.96 0.08 10.02
N TYR A 30 11.05 -0.89 9.11
CA TYR A 30 10.37 -0.86 7.84
C TYR A 30 8.85 -0.82 8.02
N ILE A 31 8.20 0.10 7.31
CA ILE A 31 6.75 0.24 7.19
C ILE A 31 6.44 0.27 5.68
N PRO A 32 5.55 -0.60 5.17
CA PRO A 32 5.15 -0.56 3.76
C PRO A 32 4.48 0.76 3.38
N GLU A 33 4.76 1.28 2.19
CA GLU A 33 4.15 2.52 1.69
C GLU A 33 2.62 2.39 1.60
N SER A 34 2.12 1.18 1.32
CA SER A 34 0.70 0.85 1.27
C SER A 34 -0.05 1.15 2.58
N ILE A 35 0.63 1.22 3.73
CA ILE A 35 -0.01 1.52 5.03
C ILE A 35 -0.61 2.93 5.05
N GLN A 36 0.03 3.91 4.41
CA GLN A 36 -0.54 5.26 4.31
C GLN A 36 -1.86 5.25 3.51
N GLN A 37 -1.86 4.50 2.40
CA GLN A 37 -3.04 4.30 1.57
C GLN A 37 -4.15 3.55 2.32
N VAL A 38 -3.80 2.56 3.14
CA VAL A 38 -4.76 1.84 4.00
C VAL A 38 -5.50 2.80 4.92
N PHE A 39 -4.77 3.63 5.68
CA PHE A 39 -5.39 4.58 6.61
C PHE A 39 -6.24 5.61 5.88
N LYS A 40 -5.76 6.14 4.75
CA LYS A 40 -6.53 7.05 3.88
C LYS A 40 -7.83 6.40 3.40
N SER A 41 -7.76 5.20 2.84
CA SER A 41 -8.90 4.47 2.29
C SER A 41 -9.96 4.12 3.34
N LEU A 42 -9.53 3.66 4.52
CA LEU A 42 -10.44 3.35 5.62
C LEU A 42 -11.19 4.63 6.07
N LYS A 43 -10.47 5.74 6.20
CA LYS A 43 -11.06 7.04 6.55
C LYS A 43 -12.06 7.54 5.51
N GLU A 44 -11.74 7.43 4.21
CA GLU A 44 -12.65 7.80 3.11
C GLU A 44 -13.93 6.95 3.11
N LYS A 45 -13.84 5.68 3.52
CA LYS A 45 -15.00 4.79 3.71
C LYS A 45 -15.72 5.00 5.05
N GLY A 46 -15.28 5.96 5.87
CA GLY A 46 -15.87 6.25 7.19
C GLY A 46 -15.63 5.17 8.23
N ILE A 47 -14.57 4.38 8.07
CA ILE A 47 -14.13 3.35 9.02
C ILE A 47 -13.06 3.97 9.92
N LEU A 48 -13.28 3.92 11.22
CA LEU A 48 -12.33 4.44 12.21
C LEU A 48 -11.09 3.55 12.27
N THR A 49 -9.97 4.13 12.68
CA THR A 49 -8.70 3.44 12.85
C THR A 49 -8.20 3.58 14.28
N GLY A 50 -7.57 2.54 14.80
CA GLY A 50 -6.99 2.57 16.14
C GLY A 50 -5.69 1.79 16.24
N ILE A 51 -4.88 2.14 17.23
CA ILE A 51 -3.66 1.43 17.59
C ILE A 51 -3.90 0.66 18.88
N ALA A 52 -3.50 -0.60 18.94
CA ALA A 52 -3.57 -1.44 20.14
C ALA A 52 -2.18 -2.00 20.45
N SER A 53 -1.46 -1.39 21.39
CA SER A 53 -0.03 -1.67 21.60
C SER A 53 0.36 -1.74 23.09
N GLY A 54 1.43 -2.48 23.37
CA GLY A 54 2.11 -2.47 24.66
C GLY A 54 2.92 -1.20 24.93
N ARG A 55 3.23 -0.41 23.90
CA ARG A 55 4.02 0.82 24.02
C ARG A 55 3.29 1.89 24.85
N THR A 56 4.03 2.86 25.37
CA THR A 56 3.44 4.08 25.95
C THR A 56 3.15 5.14 24.87
N PRO A 57 2.30 6.15 25.14
CA PRO A 57 2.06 7.27 24.21
C PRO A 57 3.33 7.99 23.74
N TYR A 58 4.32 8.15 24.63
CA TYR A 58 5.61 8.75 24.27
C TYR A 58 6.58 7.79 23.57
N GLY A 59 6.37 6.48 23.65
CA GLY A 59 7.12 5.46 22.89
C GLY A 59 6.59 5.18 21.49
N LEU A 60 5.52 5.86 21.07
CA LEU A 60 5.01 5.80 19.69
C LEU A 60 5.99 6.48 18.73
N VAL A 61 6.43 5.74 17.72
CA VAL A 61 7.34 6.25 16.68
C VAL A 61 6.63 7.28 15.77
N PRO A 62 7.35 8.29 15.24
CA PRO A 62 6.76 9.38 14.46
C PRO A 62 5.93 8.93 13.26
N GLU A 63 6.34 7.87 12.58
CA GLU A 63 5.70 7.32 11.40
C GLU A 63 4.29 6.79 11.73
N ILE A 64 4.12 6.13 12.88
CA ILE A 64 2.81 5.66 13.35
C ILE A 64 1.91 6.83 13.73
N LYS A 65 2.47 7.89 14.35
CA LYS A 65 1.72 9.13 14.64
C LYS A 65 1.27 9.83 13.36
N ALA A 66 2.09 9.79 12.31
CA ALA A 66 1.79 10.42 11.01
C ALA A 66 0.57 9.79 10.30
N LEU A 67 0.24 8.52 10.59
CA LEU A 67 -0.96 7.85 10.10
C LEU A 67 -2.27 8.46 10.63
N LYS A 68 -2.19 9.25 11.72
CA LYS A 68 -3.32 9.89 12.41
C LYS A 68 -4.47 8.93 12.78
N PRO A 69 -4.20 7.84 13.53
CA PRO A 69 -5.25 6.98 14.07
C PRO A 69 -6.29 7.76 14.90
N ASP A 70 -7.53 7.30 14.92
CA ASP A 70 -8.62 7.91 15.68
C ASP A 70 -8.54 7.60 17.19
N PHE A 71 -7.96 6.44 17.54
CA PHE A 71 -7.83 5.96 18.92
C PHE A 71 -6.50 5.26 19.19
N PHE A 72 -6.04 5.32 20.44
CA PHE A 72 -4.83 4.66 20.90
C PHE A 72 -5.12 3.90 22.20
N ALA A 73 -5.16 2.57 22.15
CA ALA A 73 -5.19 1.68 23.30
C ALA A 73 -3.76 1.22 23.60
N MET A 74 -3.09 1.96 24.48
CA MET A 74 -1.67 1.86 24.78
C MET A 74 -1.45 1.18 26.13
N ILE A 75 -0.18 0.85 26.43
CA ILE A 75 0.25 0.21 27.68
C ILE A 75 -0.59 -1.04 27.97
N ASN A 76 -0.71 -1.90 26.96
CA ASN A 76 -1.54 -3.11 26.98
C ASN A 76 -2.99 -2.81 27.40
N GLY A 77 -3.56 -1.72 26.90
CA GLY A 77 -4.95 -1.32 27.11
C GLY A 77 -5.25 -0.64 28.46
N SER A 78 -4.25 -0.48 29.33
CA SER A 78 -4.41 0.22 30.61
C SER A 78 -4.52 1.75 30.45
N TYR A 79 -4.19 2.30 29.28
CA TYR A 79 -4.35 3.71 28.97
C TYR A 79 -4.88 3.89 27.55
N VAL A 80 -6.00 4.59 27.41
CA VAL A 80 -6.70 4.78 26.14
C VAL A 80 -6.98 6.26 25.93
N GLU A 81 -6.59 6.78 24.76
CA GLU A 81 -6.89 8.16 24.34
C GLU A 81 -7.43 8.20 22.91
N ASP A 82 -8.12 9.30 22.57
CA ASP A 82 -8.52 9.60 21.20
C ASP A 82 -7.45 10.44 20.46
N ALA A 83 -7.66 10.68 19.16
CA ALA A 83 -6.77 11.48 18.32
C ALA A 83 -6.51 12.92 18.80
N LYS A 84 -7.31 13.43 19.75
CA LYS A 84 -7.14 14.77 20.35
C LYS A 84 -6.38 14.71 21.67
N GLY A 85 -5.94 13.53 22.09
CA GLY A 85 -5.31 13.30 23.39
C GLY A 85 -6.32 13.33 24.55
N GLN A 86 -7.63 13.21 24.29
CA GLN A 86 -8.60 13.06 25.37
C GLN A 86 -8.57 11.63 25.88
N VAL A 87 -8.32 11.49 27.19
CA VAL A 87 -8.37 10.19 27.87
C VAL A 87 -9.78 9.62 27.78
N VAL A 88 -9.88 8.43 27.21
CA VAL A 88 -11.10 7.60 27.12
C VAL A 88 -11.19 6.66 28.32
N TYR A 89 -10.06 6.07 28.69
CA TYR A 89 -9.96 5.12 29.80
C TYR A 89 -8.54 5.13 30.34
N HIS A 90 -8.38 4.96 31.65
CA HIS A 90 -7.08 4.72 32.25
C HIS A 90 -7.25 3.87 33.52
N GLN A 91 -6.30 2.97 33.75
CA GLN A 91 -6.25 2.09 34.91
C GLN A 91 -4.79 1.96 35.38
N PRO A 92 -4.33 2.88 36.24
CA PRO A 92 -3.01 2.77 36.83
C PRO A 92 -2.93 1.59 37.81
N MET A 93 -1.72 1.08 38.00
CA MET A 93 -1.40 0.13 39.06
C MET A 93 -1.65 0.77 40.42
N PRO A 94 -2.40 0.11 41.34
CA PRO A 94 -2.57 0.56 42.70
C PRO A 94 -1.22 0.86 43.36
N GLN A 95 -1.12 2.01 44.03
CA GLN A 95 0.13 2.50 44.60
C GLN A 95 0.78 1.49 45.57
N ASN A 96 -0.02 0.77 46.36
CA ASN A 96 0.46 -0.28 47.26
C ASN A 96 1.14 -1.43 46.51
N LEU A 97 0.63 -1.82 45.32
CA LEU A 97 1.28 -2.85 44.49
C LEU A 97 2.57 -2.34 43.89
N VAL A 98 2.60 -1.08 43.42
CA VAL A 98 3.83 -0.45 42.94
C VAL A 98 4.89 -0.49 44.05
N GLU A 99 4.57 0.00 45.23
CA GLU A 99 5.48 0.02 46.38
C GLU A 99 5.99 -1.39 46.73
N SER A 100 5.12 -2.40 46.73
CA SER A 100 5.53 -3.79 46.98
C SER A 100 6.49 -4.32 45.93
N VAL A 101 6.27 -4.06 44.64
CA VAL A 101 7.19 -4.46 43.56
C VAL A 101 8.53 -3.75 43.72
N LEU A 102 8.54 -2.43 44.01
CA LEU A 102 9.79 -1.68 44.16
C LEU A 102 10.59 -2.13 45.38
N ASN A 103 9.91 -2.44 46.48
CA ASN A 103 10.55 -2.99 47.68
C ASN A 103 11.15 -4.38 47.41
N TRP A 104 10.40 -5.24 46.73
CA TRP A 104 10.90 -6.55 46.31
C TRP A 104 12.12 -6.43 45.39
N ALA A 105 12.05 -5.59 44.35
CA ALA A 105 13.17 -5.37 43.43
C ALA A 105 14.43 -4.90 44.16
N LYS A 106 14.26 -4.02 45.15
CA LYS A 106 15.35 -3.56 46.02
C LYS A 106 15.90 -4.67 46.92
N GLU A 107 15.04 -5.52 47.47
CA GLU A 107 15.42 -6.64 48.34
C GLU A 107 16.31 -7.65 47.61
N ILE A 108 15.95 -8.01 46.38
CA ILE A 108 16.75 -8.90 45.53
C ILE A 108 17.88 -8.18 44.80
N GLY A 109 17.95 -6.85 44.94
CA GLY A 109 19.02 -6.01 44.42
C GLY A 109 19.03 -5.88 42.90
N ILE A 110 17.87 -5.75 42.25
CA ILE A 110 17.75 -5.42 40.83
C ILE A 110 17.25 -3.99 40.63
N GLU A 111 17.55 -3.42 39.46
CA GLU A 111 17.04 -2.10 39.08
C GLU A 111 15.66 -2.23 38.42
N TYR A 112 14.92 -1.13 38.36
CA TYR A 112 13.57 -1.10 37.81
C TYR A 112 13.28 0.19 37.04
N GLY A 113 12.30 0.10 36.15
CA GLY A 113 11.69 1.22 35.45
C GLY A 113 10.24 1.42 35.89
N MET A 114 9.78 2.67 35.86
CA MET A 114 8.40 3.05 36.11
C MET A 114 7.87 3.82 34.91
N LEU A 115 6.84 3.30 34.27
CA LEU A 115 6.23 3.90 33.08
C LEU A 115 4.88 4.52 33.44
N GLY A 116 4.79 5.84 33.32
CA GLY A 116 3.54 6.59 33.35
C GLY A 116 2.93 6.72 31.96
N SER A 117 1.86 7.50 31.83
CA SER A 117 1.23 7.75 30.52
C SER A 117 1.99 8.79 29.68
N GLN A 118 2.67 9.75 30.31
CA GLN A 118 3.34 10.87 29.62
C GLN A 118 4.87 10.82 29.70
N LYS A 119 5.41 10.14 30.72
CA LYS A 119 6.84 9.98 30.94
C LYS A 119 7.11 8.70 31.72
N GLY A 120 8.34 8.21 31.62
CA GLY A 120 8.84 7.11 32.44
C GLY A 120 10.18 7.46 33.08
N THR A 121 10.58 6.68 34.06
CA THR A 121 11.82 6.90 34.82
C THR A 121 12.46 5.59 35.21
N LEU A 122 13.76 5.60 35.50
CA LEU A 122 14.53 4.48 36.01
C LEU A 122 14.85 4.68 37.50
N SER A 123 15.06 3.58 38.24
CA SER A 123 15.62 3.60 39.59
C SER A 123 17.10 4.01 39.56
N ALA A 124 17.84 3.50 38.57
CA ALA A 124 19.21 3.85 38.25
C ALA A 124 19.47 3.63 36.76
N ARG A 125 20.45 4.34 36.21
CA ARG A 125 20.88 4.21 34.82
C ARG A 125 22.30 3.64 34.78
N THR A 126 22.48 2.58 34.00
CA THR A 126 23.78 1.94 33.72
C THR A 126 23.92 1.73 32.22
N ASP A 127 25.14 1.56 31.71
CA ASP A 127 25.38 1.33 30.27
C ASP A 127 24.57 0.14 29.74
N ARG A 128 24.45 -0.91 30.55
CA ARG A 128 23.68 -2.10 30.21
C ARG A 128 22.18 -1.85 30.12
N ILE A 129 21.62 -1.06 31.04
CA ILE A 129 20.20 -0.67 30.97
C ILE A 129 19.98 0.21 29.75
N SER A 130 20.84 1.20 29.51
CA SER A 130 20.76 2.10 28.35
C SER A 130 20.76 1.35 27.02
N GLN A 131 21.62 0.32 26.87
CA GLN A 131 21.70 -0.52 25.67
C GLN A 131 20.38 -1.22 25.29
N VAL A 132 19.50 -1.44 26.27
CA VAL A 132 18.22 -2.12 26.06
C VAL A 132 17.07 -1.12 26.02
N ILE A 133 16.97 -0.26 27.04
CA ILE A 133 15.81 0.61 27.20
C ILE A 133 15.77 1.74 26.18
N ASP A 134 16.91 2.29 25.77
CA ASP A 134 16.94 3.44 24.86
C ASP A 134 16.57 3.03 23.42
N LEU A 135 16.52 1.73 23.11
CA LEU A 135 15.96 1.23 21.84
C LEU A 135 14.43 1.43 21.74
N ILE A 136 13.75 1.57 22.88
CA ILE A 136 12.29 1.69 22.98
C ILE A 136 11.89 3.05 23.55
N TYR A 137 12.56 3.46 24.63
CA TYR A 137 12.32 4.68 25.37
C TYR A 137 13.65 5.42 25.58
N GLU A 138 14.06 6.18 24.56
CA GLU A 138 15.28 6.97 24.62
C GLU A 138 15.24 7.98 25.77
N GLY A 139 16.29 8.01 26.59
CA GLY A 139 16.56 9.13 27.50
C GLY A 139 15.70 9.16 28.76
N LEU A 140 15.12 8.03 29.21
CA LEU A 140 14.45 7.96 30.51
C LEU A 140 15.35 8.48 31.65
N GLU A 141 14.82 9.41 32.45
CA GLU A 141 15.53 10.01 33.57
C GLU A 141 15.59 9.07 34.78
N THR A 142 16.53 9.31 35.70
CA THR A 142 16.60 8.59 36.97
C THR A 142 15.77 9.30 38.03
N ASN A 143 14.69 8.67 38.50
CA ASN A 143 13.86 9.17 39.60
C ASN A 143 13.16 8.00 40.32
N PRO A 144 13.78 7.41 41.36
CA PRO A 144 13.22 6.25 42.06
C PRO A 144 11.95 6.57 42.87
N THR A 145 11.58 7.84 43.01
CA THR A 145 10.37 8.29 43.74
C THR A 145 9.24 8.74 42.82
N PHE A 146 9.36 8.52 41.51
CA PHE A 146 8.41 8.96 40.50
C PHE A 146 6.94 8.58 40.80
N TYR A 147 6.73 7.36 41.31
CA TYR A 147 5.41 6.82 41.66
C TYR A 147 4.65 7.61 42.75
N LYS A 148 5.33 8.47 43.52
CA LYS A 148 4.68 9.24 44.60
C LYS A 148 3.79 10.37 44.09
N GLU A 149 4.05 10.83 42.88
CA GLU A 149 3.36 11.99 42.27
C GLU A 149 2.75 11.64 40.91
N ASN A 150 2.97 10.43 40.42
CA ASN A 150 2.58 10.03 39.06
C ASN A 150 1.97 8.63 39.09
N ASP A 151 0.89 8.48 38.32
CA ASP A 151 0.29 7.19 38.02
C ASP A 151 1.28 6.29 37.27
N ILE A 152 1.43 5.05 37.73
CA ILE A 152 2.26 4.04 37.09
C ILE A 152 1.35 3.01 36.43
N TYR A 153 1.57 2.76 35.14
CA TYR A 153 0.76 1.82 34.37
C TYR A 153 1.51 0.51 34.10
N GLN A 154 2.84 0.58 34.02
CA GLN A 154 3.71 -0.57 33.81
C GLN A 154 5.03 -0.36 34.55
N LEU A 155 5.55 -1.43 35.12
CA LEU A 155 6.87 -1.48 35.73
C LEU A 155 7.79 -2.34 34.85
N LEU A 156 9.09 -2.03 34.87
CA LEU A 156 10.13 -2.80 34.21
C LEU A 156 11.09 -3.35 35.26
N THR A 157 11.55 -4.58 35.12
CA THR A 157 12.69 -5.10 35.89
C THR A 157 13.94 -5.11 35.05
N PHE A 158 15.10 -4.97 35.69
CA PHE A 158 16.41 -5.10 35.03
C PHE A 158 17.31 -6.05 35.81
N GLU A 159 17.39 -7.31 35.37
CA GLU A 159 18.11 -8.35 36.12
C GLU A 159 19.62 -8.36 35.82
N LYS A 160 20.40 -8.68 36.85
CA LYS A 160 21.88 -8.61 36.81
C LYS A 160 22.55 -9.70 35.98
N ASP A 161 22.03 -10.91 35.96
CA ASP A 161 22.74 -12.05 35.32
C ASP A 161 21.96 -12.64 34.14
N GLY A 162 20.90 -11.97 33.69
CA GLY A 162 20.02 -12.43 32.61
C GLY A 162 19.14 -13.62 32.99
N HIS A 163 19.28 -14.13 34.21
CA HIS A 163 18.32 -15.04 34.81
C HIS A 163 17.02 -14.30 35.08
N GLU A 164 15.92 -14.85 34.57
CA GLU A 164 14.59 -14.36 34.86
C GLU A 164 14.32 -14.48 36.36
N VAL A 165 13.81 -13.40 36.94
CA VAL A 165 13.42 -13.37 38.35
C VAL A 165 11.89 -13.39 38.39
N GLU A 166 11.36 -14.36 39.11
CA GLU A 166 9.92 -14.51 39.29
C GLU A 166 9.40 -13.57 40.38
N LEU A 167 8.23 -12.97 40.11
CA LEU A 167 7.50 -12.18 41.11
C LEU A 167 7.14 -13.04 42.33
N PRO A 168 7.14 -12.49 43.56
CA PRO A 168 6.63 -13.20 44.74
C PRO A 168 5.19 -13.69 44.52
N GLU A 169 4.85 -14.87 45.03
CA GLU A 169 3.51 -15.49 44.86
C GLU A 169 2.37 -14.54 45.22
N GLU A 170 2.56 -13.73 46.26
CA GLU A 170 1.60 -12.72 46.72
C GLU A 170 1.31 -11.65 45.65
N LEU A 171 2.34 -11.20 44.93
CA LEU A 171 2.22 -10.23 43.86
C LEU A 171 1.69 -10.87 42.57
N GLN A 172 1.97 -12.16 42.35
CA GLN A 172 1.42 -12.90 41.22
C GLN A 172 -0.10 -13.01 41.26
N ALA A 173 -0.76 -12.78 42.40
CA ALA A 173 -2.23 -12.76 42.46
C ALA A 173 -2.83 -11.65 41.57
N GLU A 174 -2.20 -10.48 41.54
CA GLU A 174 -2.70 -9.28 40.86
C GLU A 174 -1.81 -8.81 39.69
N LEU A 175 -0.57 -9.30 39.61
CA LEU A 175 0.41 -8.90 38.60
C LEU A 175 0.86 -10.09 37.77
N ARG A 176 1.29 -9.83 36.53
CA ARG A 176 2.00 -10.80 35.68
C ARG A 176 3.30 -10.19 35.20
N SER A 177 4.32 -11.04 35.11
CA SER A 177 5.60 -10.73 34.47
C SER A 177 5.59 -11.23 33.03
N VAL A 178 6.10 -10.44 32.10
CA VAL A 178 6.28 -10.82 30.69
C VAL A 178 7.70 -10.50 30.27
N ARG A 179 8.51 -11.53 30.03
CA ARG A 179 9.88 -11.39 29.51
C ARG A 179 9.87 -10.85 28.09
N TRP A 180 10.61 -9.78 27.82
CA TRP A 180 10.75 -9.22 26.47
C TRP A 180 12.21 -8.99 26.03
N ASP A 181 13.16 -9.00 26.98
CA ASP A 181 14.59 -8.94 26.70
C ASP A 181 15.36 -9.92 27.60
N ALA A 182 16.62 -10.23 27.23
CA ALA A 182 17.51 -11.07 28.01
C ALA A 182 17.76 -10.55 29.43
N ILE A 183 17.52 -9.27 29.70
CA ILE A 183 17.76 -8.65 31.02
C ILE A 183 16.56 -7.83 31.52
N SER A 184 15.38 -7.96 30.91
CA SER A 184 14.21 -7.18 31.32
C SER A 184 12.88 -7.90 31.14
N SER A 185 11.98 -7.64 32.09
CA SER A 185 10.59 -8.10 32.06
C SER A 185 9.63 -6.93 32.32
N ASP A 186 8.47 -6.99 31.69
CA ASP A 186 7.34 -6.10 31.98
C ASP A 186 6.54 -6.66 33.14
N ILE A 187 6.24 -5.83 34.14
CA ILE A 187 5.30 -6.13 35.21
C ILE A 187 4.05 -5.29 34.97
N VAL A 188 2.93 -5.98 34.74
CA VAL A 188 1.64 -5.36 34.42
C VAL A 188 0.53 -5.93 35.28
N LEU A 189 -0.54 -5.16 35.46
CA LEU A 189 -1.76 -5.61 36.12
C LEU A 189 -2.39 -6.79 35.37
N LYS A 190 -2.77 -7.83 36.11
CA LYS A 190 -3.68 -8.87 35.62
C LYS A 190 -5.05 -8.26 35.37
N GLY A 191 -5.67 -8.67 34.26
CA GLY A 191 -6.94 -8.11 33.80
C GLY A 191 -6.82 -6.90 32.87
N SER A 192 -5.63 -6.30 32.75
CA SER A 192 -5.35 -5.33 31.68
C SER A 192 -4.85 -6.06 30.44
N SER A 193 -5.46 -5.80 29.29
CA SER A 193 -5.00 -6.29 27.99
C SER A 193 -5.42 -5.36 26.86
N LYS A 194 -4.80 -5.53 25.69
CA LYS A 194 -5.19 -4.80 24.46
C LYS A 194 -6.71 -4.91 24.22
N ALA A 195 -7.27 -6.10 24.45
CA ALA A 195 -8.71 -6.36 24.35
C ALA A 195 -9.53 -5.45 25.27
N THR A 196 -9.15 -5.32 26.55
CA THR A 196 -9.87 -4.46 27.51
C THR A 196 -9.82 -2.98 27.11
N GLY A 197 -8.67 -2.49 26.63
CA GLY A 197 -8.53 -1.11 26.15
C GLY A 197 -9.39 -0.85 24.90
N VAL A 198 -9.35 -1.76 23.91
CA VAL A 198 -10.20 -1.69 22.72
C VAL A 198 -11.69 -1.76 23.10
N ALA A 199 -12.06 -2.61 24.06
CA ALA A 199 -13.44 -2.70 24.53
C ALA A 199 -13.96 -1.37 25.11
N LYS A 200 -13.11 -0.57 25.75
CA LYS A 200 -13.47 0.76 26.24
C LYS A 200 -13.72 1.77 25.13
N VAL A 201 -12.98 1.68 24.02
CA VAL A 201 -13.26 2.48 22.81
C VAL A 201 -14.60 2.06 22.21
N VAL A 202 -14.83 0.75 22.06
CA VAL A 202 -16.07 0.20 21.50
C VAL A 202 -17.28 0.62 22.33
N GLU A 203 -17.18 0.55 23.66
CA GLU A 203 -18.20 1.04 24.61
C GLU A 203 -18.49 2.53 24.41
N LYS A 204 -17.45 3.38 24.36
CA LYS A 204 -17.58 4.83 24.14
C LYS A 204 -18.29 5.15 22.82
N LEU A 205 -18.04 4.36 21.78
CA LEU A 205 -18.64 4.55 20.45
C LEU A 205 -20.05 3.94 20.32
N GLY A 206 -20.53 3.21 21.33
CA GLY A 206 -21.80 2.47 21.24
C GLY A 206 -21.76 1.33 20.21
N LEU A 207 -20.57 0.82 19.91
CA LEU A 207 -20.36 -0.27 18.97
C LEU A 207 -20.42 -1.63 19.69
N LYS A 208 -20.37 -2.71 18.90
CA LYS A 208 -20.27 -4.09 19.39
C LYS A 208 -18.97 -4.73 18.90
N PRO A 209 -18.51 -5.83 19.51
CA PRO A 209 -17.31 -6.51 19.05
C PRO A 209 -17.39 -6.95 17.57
N GLU A 210 -18.59 -7.31 17.07
CA GLU A 210 -18.81 -7.62 15.65
C GLU A 210 -18.52 -6.46 14.66
N ASN A 211 -18.33 -5.24 15.17
CA ASN A 211 -17.96 -4.06 14.38
C ASN A 211 -16.44 -3.81 14.36
N VAL A 212 -15.65 -4.64 15.04
CA VAL A 212 -14.21 -4.48 15.21
C VAL A 212 -13.47 -5.49 14.35
N LEU A 213 -12.49 -4.99 13.59
CA LEU A 213 -11.48 -5.80 12.91
C LEU A 213 -10.12 -5.55 13.56
N VAL A 214 -9.31 -6.58 13.76
CA VAL A 214 -7.98 -6.44 14.36
C VAL A 214 -6.89 -7.11 13.52
N PHE A 215 -5.71 -6.49 13.50
CA PHE A 215 -4.47 -7.08 13.02
C PHE A 215 -3.46 -7.23 14.15
N GLY A 216 -2.73 -8.34 14.17
CA GLY A 216 -1.69 -8.61 15.17
C GLY A 216 -0.79 -9.78 14.77
N ASP A 217 0.29 -9.95 15.52
CA ASP A 217 1.30 -11.00 15.29
C ASP A 217 1.70 -11.75 16.56
N GLY A 218 1.56 -11.14 17.74
CA GLY A 218 2.09 -11.62 19.00
C GLY A 218 1.10 -12.36 19.91
N LEU A 219 1.61 -13.04 20.93
CA LEU A 219 0.80 -13.72 21.95
C LEU A 219 -0.08 -12.75 22.77
N ASN A 220 0.36 -11.50 22.90
CA ASN A 220 -0.39 -10.43 23.57
C ASN A 220 -1.65 -9.98 22.79
N ASP A 221 -1.83 -10.43 21.55
CA ASP A 221 -3.01 -10.15 20.73
C ASP A 221 -4.11 -11.21 20.87
N ILE A 222 -3.83 -12.37 21.49
CA ILE A 222 -4.80 -13.50 21.56
C ILE A 222 -6.13 -13.05 22.17
N GLU A 223 -6.10 -12.39 23.33
CA GLU A 223 -7.32 -11.88 23.97
C GLU A 223 -8.08 -10.88 23.08
N LEU A 224 -7.35 -10.08 22.29
CA LEU A 224 -7.94 -9.11 21.38
C LEU A 224 -8.58 -9.81 20.17
N PHE A 225 -7.95 -10.89 19.69
CA PHE A 225 -8.45 -11.71 18.60
C PHE A 225 -9.73 -12.45 18.99
N ASP A 226 -9.81 -12.96 20.22
CA ASP A 226 -11.02 -13.59 20.76
C ASP A 226 -12.16 -12.60 20.99
N TYR A 227 -11.84 -11.33 21.23
CA TYR A 227 -12.81 -10.27 21.41
C TYR A 227 -13.41 -9.79 20.08
N ALA A 228 -12.59 -9.58 19.05
CA ALA A 228 -12.99 -8.88 17.83
C ALA A 228 -13.94 -9.69 16.93
N GLY A 229 -14.67 -8.99 16.06
CA GLY A 229 -15.59 -9.60 15.09
C GLY A 229 -14.87 -10.28 13.93
N ILE A 230 -13.73 -9.71 13.53
CA ILE A 230 -12.79 -10.26 12.56
C ILE A 230 -11.37 -10.09 13.09
N SER A 231 -10.60 -11.17 13.08
CA SER A 231 -9.22 -11.18 13.55
C SER A 231 -8.28 -11.69 12.46
N ILE A 232 -7.25 -10.90 12.12
CA ILE A 232 -6.33 -11.20 11.04
C ILE A 232 -4.90 -11.28 11.58
N ALA A 233 -4.30 -12.46 11.52
CA ALA A 233 -2.91 -12.66 11.89
C ALA A 233 -1.96 -12.32 10.74
N MET A 234 -0.81 -11.71 11.04
CA MET A 234 0.26 -11.49 10.06
C MET A 234 0.93 -12.81 9.63
N GLY A 235 1.53 -12.86 8.44
CA GLY A 235 2.08 -14.11 7.90
C GLY A 235 3.24 -14.72 8.70
N HIS A 236 3.95 -13.92 9.50
CA HIS A 236 5.02 -14.37 10.39
C HIS A 236 4.60 -14.45 11.87
N SER A 237 3.32 -14.26 12.16
CA SER A 237 2.75 -14.27 13.51
C SER A 237 3.00 -15.59 14.25
N HIS A 238 2.92 -15.54 15.58
CA HIS A 238 3.08 -16.71 16.42
C HIS A 238 2.01 -17.78 16.11
N LEU A 239 2.41 -19.06 16.05
CA LEU A 239 1.52 -20.17 15.67
C LEU A 239 0.29 -20.30 16.58
N GLU A 240 0.44 -20.00 17.87
CA GLU A 240 -0.72 -19.97 18.78
C GLU A 240 -1.70 -18.83 18.43
N LEU A 241 -1.23 -17.62 18.12
CA LEU A 241 -2.13 -16.54 17.70
C LEU A 241 -2.91 -16.91 16.44
N GLN A 242 -2.24 -17.55 15.46
CA GLN A 242 -2.87 -17.96 14.21
C GLN A 242 -4.09 -18.87 14.41
N LYS A 243 -4.15 -19.65 15.49
CA LYS A 243 -5.32 -20.50 15.81
C LYS A 243 -6.57 -19.70 16.20
N HIS A 244 -6.39 -18.44 16.62
CA HIS A 244 -7.47 -17.52 16.98
C HIS A 244 -7.86 -16.58 15.83
N ALA A 245 -7.18 -16.65 14.68
CA ALA A 245 -7.43 -15.77 13.56
C ALA A 245 -8.55 -16.30 12.64
N ASP A 246 -9.42 -15.41 12.14
CA ASP A 246 -10.33 -15.73 11.03
C ASP A 246 -9.57 -15.85 9.70
N TYR A 247 -8.42 -15.18 9.57
CA TYR A 247 -7.58 -15.19 8.38
C TYR A 247 -6.11 -14.93 8.72
N ILE A 248 -5.20 -15.59 8.00
CA ILE A 248 -3.76 -15.33 8.06
C ILE A 248 -3.38 -14.63 6.76
N THR A 249 -2.83 -13.42 6.86
CA THR A 249 -2.40 -12.65 5.70
C THR A 249 -0.91 -12.84 5.39
N LYS A 250 -0.39 -12.12 4.40
CA LYS A 250 1.05 -12.10 4.05
C LYS A 250 1.86 -11.41 5.15
N LYS A 251 3.18 -11.38 5.00
CA LYS A 251 4.07 -10.64 5.92
C LYS A 251 3.91 -9.12 5.74
N VAL A 252 4.54 -8.35 6.64
CA VAL A 252 4.57 -6.88 6.55
C VAL A 252 5.20 -6.46 5.24
N GLU A 253 6.35 -7.06 4.89
CA GLU A 253 7.14 -6.80 3.67
C GLU A 253 6.46 -7.21 2.37
N GLU A 254 5.32 -7.91 2.45
CA GLU A 254 4.55 -8.42 1.32
C GLU A 254 3.18 -7.74 1.23
N ASP A 255 3.03 -6.56 1.83
CA ASP A 255 1.79 -5.77 1.89
C ASP A 255 0.61 -6.55 2.50
N GLY A 256 0.87 -7.36 3.53
CA GLY A 256 -0.14 -8.24 4.12
C GLY A 256 -1.41 -7.52 4.61
N ILE A 257 -1.29 -6.35 5.22
CA ILE A 257 -2.46 -5.57 5.65
C ILE A 257 -3.28 -5.09 4.44
N PHE A 258 -2.61 -4.54 3.43
CA PHE A 258 -3.28 -4.06 2.22
C PHE A 258 -3.98 -5.21 1.49
N ASP A 259 -3.29 -6.33 1.24
CA ASP A 259 -3.84 -7.53 0.58
C ASP A 259 -5.09 -8.07 1.31
N ALA A 260 -5.05 -8.12 2.64
CA ALA A 260 -6.20 -8.56 3.43
C ALA A 260 -7.40 -7.62 3.31
N LEU A 261 -7.16 -6.30 3.44
CA LEU A 261 -8.22 -5.31 3.36
C LEU A 261 -8.78 -5.16 1.92
N GLU A 262 -7.95 -5.35 0.90
CA GLU A 262 -8.38 -5.35 -0.51
C GLU A 262 -9.31 -6.53 -0.77
N LYS A 263 -8.95 -7.74 -0.30
CA LYS A 263 -9.81 -8.93 -0.36
C LYS A 263 -11.14 -8.76 0.38
N LEU A 264 -11.19 -7.86 1.37
CA LEU A 264 -12.41 -7.47 2.09
C LEU A 264 -13.18 -6.31 1.44
N GLY A 265 -12.66 -5.69 0.38
CA GLY A 265 -13.25 -4.52 -0.28
C GLY A 265 -13.16 -3.23 0.54
N MET A 266 -12.26 -3.20 1.53
CA MET A 266 -12.07 -2.08 2.46
C MET A 266 -11.00 -1.10 1.97
N VAL A 267 -10.09 -1.55 1.11
CA VAL A 267 -9.14 -0.70 0.38
C VAL A 267 -9.13 -1.11 -1.09
N GLU A 268 -8.71 -0.21 -1.96
CA GLU A 268 -8.59 -0.43 -3.40
C GLU A 268 -7.20 0.00 -3.85
N LYS A 269 -6.58 -0.73 -4.77
CA LYS A 269 -5.31 -0.33 -5.37
C LYS A 269 -5.48 1.04 -6.04
N GLU A 270 -4.60 1.98 -5.71
CA GLU A 270 -4.60 3.30 -6.33
C GLU A 270 -4.27 3.08 -7.80
N LYS A 271 -5.18 3.50 -8.68
CA LYS A 271 -4.98 3.34 -10.12
C LYS A 271 -3.94 4.36 -10.56
N TYR A 272 -2.85 3.90 -11.14
CA TYR A 272 -1.85 4.74 -11.75
C TYR A 272 -2.10 4.85 -13.24
N PHE A 273 -2.20 6.06 -13.79
CA PHE A 273 -2.41 6.28 -15.22
C PHE A 273 -1.11 6.82 -15.83
N PRO A 274 -0.20 5.99 -16.38
CA PRO A 274 1.11 6.45 -16.88
C PRO A 274 1.01 7.55 -17.94
N GLN A 275 -0.08 7.58 -18.70
CA GLN A 275 -0.34 8.60 -19.72
C GLN A 275 -0.62 9.99 -19.14
N LEU A 276 -1.00 10.09 -17.87
CA LEU A 276 -1.23 11.37 -17.17
C LEU A 276 -0.02 11.80 -16.33
N ASP A 277 1.01 10.96 -16.25
CA ASP A 277 2.20 11.17 -15.42
C ASP A 277 3.46 10.65 -16.12
N LEU A 278 3.62 11.05 -17.39
CA LEU A 278 4.69 10.55 -18.26
C LEU A 278 6.10 10.82 -17.75
N GLU A 279 6.29 11.89 -16.97
CA GLU A 279 7.60 12.25 -16.41
C GLU A 279 8.13 11.20 -15.42
N ASN A 280 7.24 10.49 -14.73
CA ASN A 280 7.60 9.47 -13.75
C ASN A 280 7.54 8.03 -14.30
N VAL A 281 7.17 7.86 -15.57
CA VAL A 281 7.16 6.54 -16.20
C VAL A 281 8.59 6.02 -16.35
N THR A 282 8.84 4.84 -15.81
CA THR A 282 10.07 4.07 -16.03
C THR A 282 9.89 3.13 -17.23
N GLY A 283 10.93 3.00 -18.06
CA GLY A 283 10.91 2.12 -19.23
C GLY A 283 11.44 2.77 -20.51
N PRO A 284 11.59 1.98 -21.57
CA PRO A 284 12.25 2.42 -22.80
C PRO A 284 11.50 3.56 -23.51
N VAL A 285 12.26 4.34 -24.26
CA VAL A 285 11.76 5.38 -25.15
C VAL A 285 12.01 4.95 -26.60
N ALA A 286 10.96 4.95 -27.41
CA ALA A 286 11.06 4.68 -28.84
C ALA A 286 11.10 6.00 -29.62
N HIS A 287 12.05 6.11 -30.53
CA HIS A 287 12.18 7.20 -31.49
C HIS A 287 11.86 6.69 -32.89
N ILE A 288 10.62 6.88 -33.32
CA ILE A 288 10.15 6.53 -34.66
C ILE A 288 10.50 7.69 -35.58
N LYS A 289 11.52 7.51 -36.42
CA LYS A 289 11.92 8.49 -37.43
C LYS A 289 11.09 8.27 -38.68
N THR A 290 10.51 9.33 -39.21
CA THR A 290 9.71 9.29 -40.44
C THR A 290 10.15 10.39 -41.40
N ASN A 291 9.75 10.28 -42.66
CA ASN A 291 9.92 11.35 -43.64
C ASN A 291 9.12 12.64 -43.32
N HIS A 292 8.30 12.64 -42.26
CA HIS A 292 7.57 13.81 -41.73
C HIS A 292 8.10 14.33 -40.39
N GLY A 293 9.15 13.70 -39.84
CA GLY A 293 9.74 14.07 -38.55
C GLY A 293 9.82 12.90 -37.58
N LYS A 294 10.18 13.20 -36.33
CA LYS A 294 10.42 12.19 -35.29
C LYS A 294 9.26 12.15 -34.30
N LEU A 295 8.69 10.96 -34.09
CA LEU A 295 7.76 10.67 -33.00
C LEU A 295 8.54 10.03 -31.85
N THR A 296 8.52 10.66 -30.68
CA THR A 296 9.08 10.09 -29.45
C THR A 296 7.95 9.50 -28.61
N VAL A 297 8.06 8.22 -28.27
CA VAL A 297 7.06 7.46 -27.51
C VAL A 297 7.69 6.90 -26.23
N LYS A 298 7.06 7.11 -25.09
CA LYS A 298 7.39 6.42 -23.83
C LYS A 298 6.63 5.09 -23.78
N LEU A 299 7.33 3.98 -23.58
CA LEU A 299 6.72 2.63 -23.54
C LEU A 299 6.39 2.21 -22.11
N PHE A 300 5.39 1.33 -21.97
CA PHE A 300 4.83 0.91 -20.67
C PHE A 300 5.05 -0.59 -20.39
N PRO A 301 6.28 -1.02 -20.07
CA PRO A 301 6.61 -2.44 -19.88
C PRO A 301 5.87 -3.08 -18.70
N GLU A 302 5.53 -2.30 -17.66
CA GLU A 302 4.74 -2.80 -16.52
C GLU A 302 3.24 -3.00 -16.86
N ILE A 303 2.75 -2.32 -17.90
CA ILE A 303 1.35 -2.41 -18.34
C ILE A 303 1.16 -3.50 -19.39
N ALA A 304 2.05 -3.56 -20.39
CA ALA A 304 1.96 -4.47 -21.53
C ALA A 304 3.32 -5.12 -21.83
N PRO A 305 3.84 -5.97 -20.91
CA PRO A 305 5.21 -6.48 -20.98
C PRO A 305 5.53 -7.25 -22.26
N LYS A 306 4.63 -8.12 -22.74
CA LYS A 306 4.85 -8.90 -23.97
C LYS A 306 4.81 -8.00 -25.20
N THR A 307 3.86 -7.07 -25.24
CA THR A 307 3.69 -6.13 -26.34
C THR A 307 4.90 -5.21 -26.47
N VAL A 308 5.38 -4.64 -25.36
CA VAL A 308 6.58 -3.81 -25.33
C VAL A 308 7.80 -4.63 -25.73
N ALA A 309 7.97 -5.85 -25.21
CA ALA A 309 9.09 -6.72 -25.59
C ALA A 309 9.09 -7.03 -27.09
N ASN A 310 7.92 -7.34 -27.66
CA ASN A 310 7.75 -7.59 -29.09
C ASN A 310 8.11 -6.35 -29.93
N PHE A 311 7.56 -5.17 -29.58
CA PHE A 311 7.83 -3.94 -30.31
C PHE A 311 9.31 -3.52 -30.24
N VAL A 312 9.92 -3.60 -29.06
CA VAL A 312 11.33 -3.26 -28.84
C VAL A 312 12.25 -4.19 -29.61
N ALA A 313 12.02 -5.51 -29.56
CA ALA A 313 12.85 -6.48 -30.26
C ALA A 313 12.77 -6.32 -31.78
N LEU A 314 11.56 -6.21 -32.34
CA LEU A 314 11.36 -5.94 -33.78
C LEU A 314 12.03 -4.63 -34.21
N SER A 315 11.96 -3.59 -33.38
CA SER A 315 12.63 -2.31 -33.65
C SER A 315 14.16 -2.45 -33.66
N LYS A 316 14.73 -3.13 -32.66
CA LYS A 316 16.18 -3.37 -32.57
C LYS A 316 16.72 -4.25 -33.72
N ASP A 317 15.87 -5.12 -34.30
CA ASP A 317 16.20 -5.94 -35.46
C ASP A 317 16.01 -5.21 -36.82
N GLY A 318 15.59 -3.94 -36.80
CA GLY A 318 15.33 -3.15 -38.03
C GLY A 318 14.09 -3.62 -38.79
N TYR A 319 13.19 -4.40 -38.15
CA TYR A 319 11.99 -4.95 -38.79
C TYR A 319 11.08 -3.85 -39.36
N TYR A 320 11.05 -2.68 -38.72
CA TYR A 320 10.20 -1.55 -39.11
C TYR A 320 10.84 -0.60 -40.14
N ASP A 321 12.11 -0.81 -40.50
CA ASP A 321 12.85 0.11 -41.36
C ASP A 321 12.30 0.06 -42.80
N GLY A 322 11.87 1.21 -43.30
CA GLY A 322 11.24 1.36 -44.61
C GLY A 322 9.76 0.95 -44.67
N ILE A 323 9.14 0.54 -43.56
CA ILE A 323 7.71 0.23 -43.51
C ILE A 323 6.88 1.51 -43.59
N ILE A 324 5.73 1.46 -44.26
CA ILE A 324 4.81 2.60 -44.38
C ILE A 324 3.71 2.60 -43.31
N PHE A 325 3.20 3.79 -42.98
CA PHE A 325 1.87 3.93 -42.42
C PHE A 325 0.84 3.71 -43.54
N HIS A 326 0.42 2.46 -43.73
CA HIS A 326 -0.44 2.05 -44.84
C HIS A 326 -1.88 2.51 -44.71
N ARG A 327 -2.28 3.04 -43.54
CA ARG A 327 -3.63 3.54 -43.27
C ARG A 327 -3.59 4.78 -42.38
N ILE A 328 -4.14 5.89 -42.85
CA ILE A 328 -4.16 7.19 -42.17
C ILE A 328 -5.59 7.73 -42.20
N ILE A 329 -6.18 7.91 -41.02
CA ILE A 329 -7.55 8.43 -40.89
C ILE A 329 -7.50 9.67 -39.99
N LYS A 330 -7.72 10.83 -40.59
CA LYS A 330 -7.87 12.10 -39.89
C LYS A 330 -8.98 12.02 -38.85
N ASP A 331 -8.72 12.59 -37.67
CA ASP A 331 -9.60 12.52 -36.50
C ASP A 331 -9.84 11.09 -35.98
N PHE A 332 -8.90 10.18 -36.25
CA PHE A 332 -8.95 8.82 -35.70
C PHE A 332 -7.56 8.31 -35.31
N MET A 333 -6.74 7.86 -36.27
CA MET A 333 -5.45 7.22 -36.01
C MET A 333 -4.59 7.06 -37.27
N ILE A 334 -3.28 6.83 -37.07
CA ILE A 334 -2.34 6.39 -38.10
C ILE A 334 -1.87 4.97 -37.79
N GLN A 335 -1.90 4.05 -38.76
CA GLN A 335 -1.59 2.64 -38.57
C GLN A 335 -0.44 2.19 -39.47
N GLY A 336 0.51 1.47 -38.86
CA GLY A 336 1.73 0.97 -39.50
C GLY A 336 2.15 -0.40 -38.94
N GLY A 337 3.39 -0.79 -39.21
CA GLY A 337 3.98 -2.03 -38.70
C GLY A 337 3.67 -3.30 -39.51
N ASP A 338 3.10 -3.18 -40.71
CA ASP A 338 2.97 -4.28 -41.67
C ASP A 338 4.07 -4.18 -42.74
N PRO A 339 5.05 -5.12 -42.81
CA PRO A 339 6.11 -5.10 -43.82
C PRO A 339 5.63 -5.17 -45.26
N THR A 340 4.41 -5.68 -45.49
CA THR A 340 3.83 -5.75 -46.84
C THR A 340 3.12 -4.47 -47.25
N GLY A 341 2.81 -3.60 -46.28
CA GLY A 341 2.03 -2.37 -46.49
C GLY A 341 0.59 -2.62 -46.96
N THR A 342 0.04 -3.83 -46.72
CA THR A 342 -1.32 -4.21 -47.17
C THR A 342 -2.37 -4.12 -46.06
N GLY A 343 -1.92 -4.03 -44.80
CA GLY A 343 -2.72 -4.18 -43.59
C GLY A 343 -3.00 -5.64 -43.21
N MET A 344 -2.51 -6.62 -43.97
CA MET A 344 -2.77 -8.06 -43.76
C MET A 344 -1.54 -8.84 -43.29
N GLY A 345 -0.36 -8.24 -43.29
CA GLY A 345 0.89 -8.88 -42.88
C GLY A 345 1.32 -8.53 -41.46
N GLY A 346 2.55 -8.93 -41.12
CA GLY A 346 3.15 -8.70 -39.82
C GLY A 346 3.29 -9.97 -39.00
N GLU A 347 4.41 -10.06 -38.29
CA GLU A 347 4.80 -11.22 -37.47
C GLU A 347 5.22 -10.75 -36.09
N SER A 348 5.10 -11.61 -35.09
CA SER A 348 5.64 -11.33 -33.75
C SER A 348 6.98 -12.03 -33.56
N ILE A 349 7.75 -11.58 -32.58
CA ILE A 349 8.97 -12.28 -32.14
C ILE A 349 8.70 -13.68 -31.56
N TYR A 350 7.44 -13.99 -31.27
CA TYR A 350 7.00 -15.28 -30.74
C TYR A 350 6.65 -16.27 -31.86
N GLY A 351 6.80 -15.90 -33.13
CA GLY A 351 6.56 -16.73 -34.31
C GLY A 351 5.09 -17.01 -34.64
N THR A 352 4.17 -16.63 -33.75
CA THR A 352 2.72 -16.72 -33.92
C THR A 352 2.04 -15.48 -33.33
N ALA A 353 0.76 -15.28 -33.59
CA ALA A 353 0.03 -14.20 -32.93
C ALA A 353 0.00 -14.41 -31.40
N PHE A 354 -0.01 -13.32 -30.64
CA PHE A 354 0.02 -13.36 -29.17
C PHE A 354 -1.16 -12.63 -28.52
N GLU A 355 -1.34 -12.87 -27.22
CA GLU A 355 -2.48 -12.40 -26.44
C GLU A 355 -2.55 -10.88 -26.30
N ASP A 356 -3.76 -10.37 -26.01
CA ASP A 356 -3.95 -8.98 -25.61
C ASP A 356 -3.58 -8.75 -24.14
N GLU A 357 -3.05 -7.57 -23.83
CA GLU A 357 -2.68 -7.13 -22.47
C GLU A 357 -3.51 -5.90 -22.08
N PHE A 358 -4.84 -6.08 -22.02
CA PHE A 358 -5.75 -4.99 -21.68
C PHE A 358 -5.54 -4.52 -20.24
N SER A 359 -5.51 -3.20 -20.04
CA SER A 359 -5.32 -2.57 -18.74
C SER A 359 -6.41 -1.55 -18.44
N MET A 360 -6.74 -1.40 -17.15
CA MET A 360 -7.59 -0.31 -16.65
C MET A 360 -6.77 0.90 -16.19
N GLU A 361 -5.48 0.93 -16.54
CA GLU A 361 -4.51 1.97 -16.23
C GLU A 361 -4.00 2.67 -17.51
N ALA A 362 -4.16 2.06 -18.69
CA ALA A 362 -3.82 2.68 -19.98
C ALA A 362 -5.01 2.63 -20.95
N PHE A 363 -5.22 3.73 -21.66
CA PHE A 363 -6.41 4.02 -22.46
C PHE A 363 -6.01 4.64 -23.80
N ASN A 364 -6.84 4.48 -24.83
CA ASN A 364 -6.60 5.00 -26.18
C ASN A 364 -6.86 6.53 -26.25
N LEU A 365 -6.22 7.29 -25.37
CA LEU A 365 -6.15 8.75 -25.39
C LEU A 365 -5.40 9.22 -26.64
N ARG A 366 -5.60 10.47 -27.08
CA ARG A 366 -4.79 11.05 -28.15
C ARG A 366 -3.30 10.91 -27.84
N GLY A 367 -2.52 10.38 -28.79
CA GLY A 367 -1.09 10.09 -28.63
C GLY A 367 -0.77 8.70 -28.10
N ALA A 368 -1.78 7.88 -27.75
CA ALA A 368 -1.55 6.50 -27.34
C ALA A 368 -1.02 5.65 -28.50
N LEU A 369 0.04 4.89 -28.23
CA LEU A 369 0.56 3.83 -29.09
C LEU A 369 -0.11 2.51 -28.68
N SER A 370 -0.79 1.87 -29.63
CA SER A 370 -1.68 0.75 -29.35
C SER A 370 -1.61 -0.32 -30.44
N MET A 371 -1.83 -1.58 -30.08
CA MET A 371 -1.73 -2.71 -31.01
C MET A 371 -2.90 -2.76 -31.99
N ALA A 372 -2.62 -2.93 -33.27
CA ALA A 372 -3.63 -3.30 -34.26
C ALA A 372 -3.80 -4.83 -34.24
N ASN A 373 -5.04 -5.29 -34.07
CA ASN A 373 -5.41 -6.71 -34.09
C ASN A 373 -6.60 -6.96 -35.03
N ALA A 374 -6.75 -8.20 -35.49
CA ALA A 374 -7.85 -8.67 -36.33
C ALA A 374 -8.99 -9.31 -35.50
N GLY A 375 -8.95 -9.11 -34.18
CA GLY A 375 -9.77 -9.77 -33.19
C GLY A 375 -8.98 -10.05 -31.91
N PRO A 376 -9.65 -10.55 -30.85
CA PRO A 376 -8.98 -10.82 -29.58
C PRO A 376 -7.80 -11.80 -29.75
N ASN A 377 -6.67 -11.47 -29.12
CA ASN A 377 -5.45 -12.27 -29.05
C ASN A 377 -4.80 -12.56 -30.42
N THR A 378 -4.89 -11.62 -31.35
CA THR A 378 -4.24 -11.75 -32.67
C THR A 378 -3.15 -10.69 -32.86
N ASN A 379 -2.40 -10.35 -31.82
CA ASN A 379 -1.35 -9.32 -31.91
C ASN A 379 -0.15 -9.84 -32.73
N GLY A 380 0.38 -8.99 -33.59
CA GLY A 380 1.55 -9.24 -34.45
C GLY A 380 2.56 -8.09 -34.33
N SER A 381 2.96 -7.50 -35.46
CA SER A 381 3.82 -6.30 -35.49
C SER A 381 3.06 -5.00 -35.74
N GLN A 382 1.78 -5.05 -36.14
CA GLN A 382 1.04 -3.85 -36.49
C GLN A 382 0.62 -3.05 -35.27
N PHE A 383 0.74 -1.73 -35.36
CA PHE A 383 0.34 -0.79 -34.31
C PHE A 383 -0.33 0.43 -34.93
N PHE A 384 -1.03 1.20 -34.10
CA PHE A 384 -1.52 2.52 -34.46
C PHE A 384 -1.20 3.56 -33.38
N ILE A 385 -1.15 4.82 -33.80
CA ILE A 385 -1.08 5.97 -32.90
C ILE A 385 -2.39 6.74 -33.00
N VAL A 386 -3.06 6.93 -31.87
CA VAL A 386 -4.34 7.63 -31.81
C VAL A 386 -4.13 9.11 -32.09
N GLN A 387 -4.82 9.65 -33.10
CA GLN A 387 -4.70 11.06 -33.48
C GLN A 387 -5.93 11.89 -33.09
N ASN A 388 -7.10 11.27 -32.92
CA ASN A 388 -8.36 11.98 -32.74
C ASN A 388 -8.31 13.11 -31.71
N GLN A 389 -8.44 14.36 -32.17
CA GLN A 389 -8.52 15.55 -31.33
C GLN A 389 -9.97 15.88 -30.93
N ASN A 390 -10.94 15.35 -31.68
CA ASN A 390 -12.33 15.74 -31.62
C ASN A 390 -13.15 14.66 -30.90
N PHE A 391 -13.33 14.84 -29.59
CA PHE A 391 -14.20 13.98 -28.79
C PHE A 391 -15.56 14.68 -28.53
N PRO A 392 -16.67 14.16 -29.08
CA PRO A 392 -17.95 14.90 -29.08
C PRO A 392 -18.80 14.69 -27.82
N TYR A 393 -18.39 13.82 -26.89
CA TYR A 393 -19.16 13.47 -25.69
C TYR A 393 -18.62 14.19 -24.45
N ASN A 394 -19.43 14.22 -23.39
CA ASN A 394 -19.01 14.81 -22.11
C ASN A 394 -18.46 13.75 -21.13
N ALA A 395 -17.63 14.17 -20.18
CA ALA A 395 -16.96 13.28 -19.23
C ALA A 395 -17.95 12.44 -18.40
N LYS A 396 -19.13 12.97 -18.05
CA LYS A 396 -20.12 12.24 -17.25
C LYS A 396 -20.69 11.02 -17.98
N GLU A 397 -20.74 11.03 -19.32
CA GLU A 397 -21.17 9.89 -20.12
C GLU A 397 -20.14 8.75 -20.06
N LEU A 398 -18.85 9.09 -20.14
CA LEU A 398 -17.75 8.13 -19.95
C LEU A 398 -17.71 7.59 -18.51
N GLU A 399 -17.83 8.44 -17.49
CA GLU A 399 -17.88 8.00 -16.10
C GLU A 399 -19.02 7.00 -15.86
N ARG A 400 -20.21 7.26 -16.43
CA ARG A 400 -21.35 6.32 -16.38
C ARG A 400 -21.08 5.01 -17.13
N GLY A 401 -20.24 5.06 -18.17
CA GLY A 401 -19.76 3.90 -18.90
C GLY A 401 -18.69 3.09 -18.17
N GLY A 402 -18.17 3.59 -17.03
CA GLY A 402 -17.20 2.89 -16.19
C GLY A 402 -15.75 3.36 -16.36
N TRP A 403 -15.50 4.42 -17.13
CA TRP A 403 -14.16 5.01 -17.22
C TRP A 403 -13.80 5.78 -15.95
N PRO A 404 -12.52 5.75 -15.52
CA PRO A 404 -12.03 6.61 -14.44
C PRO A 404 -12.28 8.08 -14.75
N LYS A 405 -12.53 8.88 -13.71
CA LYS A 405 -12.89 10.29 -13.84
C LYS A 405 -11.78 11.10 -14.52
N GLU A 406 -10.53 10.83 -14.15
CA GLU A 406 -9.33 11.47 -14.68
C GLU A 406 -9.22 11.22 -16.18
N ILE A 407 -9.37 9.97 -16.59
CA ILE A 407 -9.35 9.53 -17.99
C ILE A 407 -10.51 10.12 -18.78
N ALA A 408 -11.72 10.14 -18.20
CA ALA A 408 -12.89 10.74 -18.82
C ALA A 408 -12.70 12.25 -19.07
N ALA A 409 -12.05 12.96 -18.14
CA ALA A 409 -11.69 14.36 -18.33
C ALA A 409 -10.66 14.53 -19.44
N THR A 410 -9.62 13.70 -19.48
CA THR A 410 -8.58 13.76 -20.53
C THR A 410 -9.15 13.50 -21.92
N TYR A 411 -10.07 12.56 -22.09
CA TYR A 411 -10.75 12.36 -23.38
C TYR A 411 -11.47 13.61 -23.89
N VAL A 412 -12.09 14.38 -23.00
CA VAL A 412 -12.78 15.63 -23.35
C VAL A 412 -11.77 16.75 -23.65
N GLU A 413 -10.64 16.76 -22.96
CA GLU A 413 -9.63 17.81 -23.08
C GLU A 413 -8.75 17.66 -24.31
N THR A 414 -8.22 16.45 -24.55
CA THR A 414 -7.19 16.20 -25.56
C THR A 414 -7.63 15.25 -26.66
N GLY A 415 -8.79 14.61 -26.52
CA GLY A 415 -9.34 13.67 -27.49
C GLY A 415 -8.87 12.22 -27.30
N GLY A 416 -9.22 11.37 -28.25
CA GLY A 416 -8.91 9.95 -28.27
C GLY A 416 -10.06 9.08 -28.75
N THR A 417 -9.95 7.77 -28.53
CA THR A 417 -10.84 6.75 -29.08
C THR A 417 -11.30 5.74 -28.02
N PRO A 418 -12.17 6.14 -27.06
CA PRO A 418 -12.54 5.28 -25.92
C PRO A 418 -13.23 3.96 -26.33
N HIS A 419 -13.84 3.90 -27.53
CA HIS A 419 -14.44 2.68 -28.05
C HIS A 419 -13.42 1.58 -28.42
N LEU A 420 -12.12 1.91 -28.45
CA LEU A 420 -11.01 0.97 -28.64
C LEU A 420 -10.44 0.45 -27.30
N ASP A 421 -10.82 1.05 -26.17
CA ASP A 421 -10.36 0.61 -24.86
C ASP A 421 -10.83 -0.82 -24.57
N GLN A 422 -9.95 -1.61 -23.95
CA GLN A 422 -10.16 -3.04 -23.70
C GLN A 422 -10.45 -3.86 -24.97
N ARG A 423 -10.06 -3.34 -26.14
CA ARG A 423 -10.06 -4.06 -27.43
C ARG A 423 -8.70 -4.06 -28.09
N HIS A 424 -7.89 -3.05 -27.79
CA HIS A 424 -6.52 -2.89 -28.26
C HIS A 424 -5.59 -2.61 -27.09
N THR A 425 -4.44 -3.30 -27.05
CA THR A 425 -3.42 -3.14 -26.03
C THR A 425 -2.70 -1.81 -26.20
N VAL A 426 -2.88 -0.88 -25.24
CA VAL A 426 -2.10 0.36 -25.17
C VAL A 426 -0.77 0.05 -24.49
N PHE A 427 0.34 0.33 -25.17
CA PHE A 427 1.68 -0.02 -24.70
C PHE A 427 2.68 1.13 -24.72
N GLY A 428 2.24 2.34 -25.09
CA GLY A 428 3.04 3.56 -24.98
C GLY A 428 2.23 4.83 -25.24
N HIS A 429 2.88 5.98 -25.13
CA HIS A 429 2.28 7.29 -25.39
C HIS A 429 3.30 8.30 -25.91
N LEU A 430 2.87 9.21 -26.79
CA LEU A 430 3.72 10.30 -27.27
C LEU A 430 4.25 11.15 -26.12
N ALA A 431 5.55 11.45 -26.15
CA ALA A 431 6.25 12.03 -25.00
C ALA A 431 6.30 13.57 -25.02
N ASN A 432 6.00 14.23 -26.14
CA ASN A 432 6.17 15.68 -26.25
C ASN A 432 5.35 16.31 -27.40
N GLU A 433 5.15 17.62 -27.30
CA GLU A 433 4.43 18.45 -28.29
C GLU A 433 5.00 18.35 -29.72
N ALA A 434 6.32 18.22 -29.85
CA ALA A 434 6.93 18.06 -31.17
C ALA A 434 6.47 16.75 -31.85
N SER A 435 6.29 15.68 -31.07
CA SER A 435 5.75 14.42 -31.58
C SER A 435 4.28 14.56 -31.95
N PHE A 436 3.49 15.30 -31.17
CA PHE A 436 2.09 15.58 -31.52
C PHE A 436 1.97 16.40 -32.82
N ALA A 437 2.86 17.38 -33.03
CA ALA A 437 2.88 18.14 -34.27
C ALA A 437 3.23 17.28 -35.50
N VAL A 438 4.15 16.31 -35.35
CA VAL A 438 4.46 15.34 -36.41
C VAL A 438 3.27 14.42 -36.67
N LEU A 439 2.61 13.92 -35.62
CA LEU A 439 1.40 13.11 -35.74
C LEU A 439 0.31 13.84 -36.52
N ASP A 440 0.07 15.12 -36.20
CA ASP A 440 -0.92 15.93 -36.91
C ASP A 440 -0.52 16.19 -38.36
N ALA A 441 0.76 16.45 -38.63
CA ALA A 441 1.25 16.62 -40.01
C ALA A 441 1.05 15.35 -40.85
N ILE A 442 1.25 14.16 -40.28
CA ILE A 442 0.99 12.88 -40.95
C ILE A 442 -0.52 12.68 -41.16
N ALA A 443 -1.37 13.04 -40.20
CA ALA A 443 -2.82 12.87 -40.33
C ALA A 443 -3.48 13.75 -41.40
N GLU A 444 -2.81 14.82 -41.85
CA GLU A 444 -3.30 15.74 -42.89
C GLU A 444 -2.88 15.35 -44.31
N VAL A 445 -2.12 14.27 -44.52
CA VAL A 445 -1.72 13.83 -45.87
C VAL A 445 -2.94 13.36 -46.67
N ASP A 446 -2.93 13.58 -47.98
CA ASP A 446 -4.00 13.14 -48.86
C ASP A 446 -4.03 11.60 -48.96
N THR A 447 -5.22 11.02 -48.75
CA THR A 447 -5.45 9.58 -48.81
C THR A 447 -6.48 9.19 -49.87
N ASP A 448 -6.40 7.94 -50.32
CA ASP A 448 -7.39 7.34 -51.20
C ASP A 448 -8.65 6.87 -50.44
N SER A 449 -9.59 6.26 -51.16
CA SER A 449 -10.85 5.77 -50.56
C SER A 449 -10.68 4.60 -49.57
N ALA A 450 -9.49 4.02 -49.46
CA ALA A 450 -9.15 2.98 -48.50
C ALA A 450 -8.29 3.53 -47.34
N ASP A 451 -8.24 4.86 -47.19
CA ASP A 451 -7.44 5.58 -46.21
C ASP A 451 -5.93 5.40 -46.41
N ARG A 452 -5.47 4.95 -47.58
CA ARG A 452 -4.04 4.79 -47.89
C ARG A 452 -3.48 6.11 -48.41
N PRO A 453 -2.33 6.59 -47.91
CA PRO A 453 -1.76 7.85 -48.39
C PRO A 453 -1.31 7.73 -49.86
N HIS A 454 -1.49 8.82 -50.63
CA HIS A 454 -1.04 8.89 -52.02
C HIS A 454 0.48 8.97 -52.15
N GLU A 455 1.12 9.64 -51.20
CA GLU A 455 2.58 9.66 -51.04
C GLU A 455 2.93 8.86 -49.78
N ASP A 456 3.86 7.91 -49.90
CA ASP A 456 4.20 7.03 -48.78
C ASP A 456 4.72 7.83 -47.58
N VAL A 457 4.07 7.63 -46.42
CA VAL A 457 4.59 8.05 -45.12
C VAL A 457 5.41 6.89 -44.56
N VAL A 458 6.72 7.04 -44.58
CA VAL A 458 7.69 5.96 -44.32
C VAL A 458 8.24 6.07 -42.90
N ILE A 459 8.28 4.96 -42.17
CA ILE A 459 9.11 4.76 -40.99
C ILE A 459 10.54 4.52 -41.49
N GLU A 460 11.40 5.51 -41.35
CA GLU A 460 12.80 5.40 -41.76
C GLU A 460 13.54 4.41 -40.86
N THR A 461 13.43 4.60 -39.55
CA THR A 461 13.94 3.68 -38.52
C THR A 461 13.16 3.83 -37.20
N ILE A 462 13.26 2.83 -36.33
CA ILE A 462 12.83 2.94 -34.92
C ILE A 462 14.02 2.68 -34.00
N GLU A 463 14.49 3.71 -33.30
CA GLU A 463 15.56 3.59 -32.31
C GLU A 463 14.98 3.43 -30.89
N ILE A 464 15.54 2.53 -30.09
CA ILE A 464 15.15 2.31 -28.71
C ILE A 464 16.24 2.84 -27.77
N GLU A 465 15.86 3.77 -26.90
CA GLU A 465 16.63 4.26 -25.76
C GLU A 465 16.13 3.54 -24.49
N ASP A 466 17.02 2.88 -23.75
CA ASP A 466 16.67 2.02 -22.60
C ASP A 466 16.44 2.82 -21.30
#